data_AF-A0A832Q7R5-F1
#
_entry.id   AF-A0A832Q7R5-F1
#
_cell.length_a   1.000
_cell.length_b   1.000
_cell.length_c   1.000
_cell.angle_alpha   90.00
_cell.angle_beta   90.00
_cell.angle_gamma   90.00
#
_symmetry.space_group_name_H-M   'P 1'
#
loop_
_entity.id
_entity.type
_entity.pdbx_description
1 polymer ?
#
loop_
_entity_poly.entity_id
_entity_poly.type
_entity_poly.pdbx_seq_one_letter_code
_entity_poly.pdbx_strand_id
1 'polypeptide(L)'
;MFSQLLKFGALIATGRFLKPRIKGLLWVAASWLVLWFVHSEYVNYVQLSGNTSFVLHATLIKTSFYALSIAVYVLRVERKLWPKPLKMPPAKPLTQRPSAPVEPVRPASLPANDDGFNFLRDKPTLKK
;
A
#
# COMPACT_ATOMS: atom_id res chain seq x y z
N MET A 1 -22.72 12.44 -22.58
CA MET A 1 -22.48 11.02 -22.24
C MET A 1 -21.15 10.78 -21.50
N PHE A 2 -20.05 11.45 -21.86
CA PHE A 2 -18.74 11.31 -21.19
C PHE A 2 -18.77 11.54 -19.66
N SER A 3 -19.53 12.55 -19.19
CA SER A 3 -19.70 12.84 -17.76
C SER A 3 -20.35 11.67 -16.99
N GLN A 4 -21.22 10.88 -17.61
CA GLN A 4 -21.84 9.72 -16.95
C GLN A 4 -20.86 8.53 -16.86
N LEU A 5 -20.09 8.26 -17.92
CA LEU A 5 -19.03 7.25 -17.85
C LEU A 5 -17.96 7.59 -16.80
N LEU A 6 -17.62 8.87 -16.63
CA LEU A 6 -16.66 9.31 -15.62
C LEU A 6 -17.17 9.07 -14.20
N LYS A 7 -18.46 9.31 -13.95
CA LYS A 7 -19.12 8.99 -12.67
C LYS A 7 -19.10 7.48 -12.39
N PHE A 8 -19.39 6.65 -13.39
CA PHE A 8 -19.34 5.19 -13.24
C PHE A 8 -17.91 4.67 -13.01
N GLY A 9 -16.92 5.17 -13.76
CA GLY A 9 -15.51 4.84 -13.57
C GLY A 9 -15.01 5.26 -12.19
N ALA A 10 -15.39 6.46 -11.73
CA ALA A 10 -15.08 6.94 -10.38
C ALA A 10 -15.72 6.05 -9.31
N LEU A 11 -16.97 5.62 -9.49
CA LEU A 11 -17.66 4.71 -8.57
C LEU A 11 -16.97 3.35 -8.46
N ILE A 12 -16.56 2.79 -9.60
CA ILE A 12 -15.85 1.50 -9.66
C ILE A 12 -14.46 1.62 -9.02
N ALA A 13 -13.72 2.69 -9.34
CA ALA A 13 -12.40 2.95 -8.76
C ALA A 13 -12.48 3.15 -7.24
N THR A 14 -13.45 3.95 -6.78
CA THR A 14 -13.72 4.18 -5.36
C THR A 14 -14.11 2.88 -4.67
N GLY A 15 -15.01 2.09 -5.27
CA GLY A 15 -15.43 0.79 -4.73
C GLY A 15 -14.27 -0.19 -4.60
N ARG A 16 -13.39 -0.27 -5.61
CA ARG A 16 -12.21 -1.15 -5.59
C ARG A 16 -11.16 -0.72 -4.56
N PHE A 17 -11.00 0.59 -4.36
CA PHE A 17 -10.12 1.15 -3.33
C PHE A 17 -10.69 0.99 -1.91
N LEU A 18 -12.00 1.11 -1.76
CA LEU A 18 -12.69 1.02 -0.48
C LEU A 18 -12.84 -0.43 -0.02
N LYS A 19 -13.09 -1.39 -0.92
CA LYS A 19 -13.30 -2.82 -0.62
C LYS A 19 -12.31 -3.43 0.38
N PRO A 20 -10.98 -3.24 0.28
CA PRO A 20 -10.04 -3.77 1.27
C PRO A 20 -10.11 -3.07 2.64
N ARG A 21 -10.65 -1.85 2.71
CA ARG A 21 -10.75 -1.00 3.91
C ARG A 21 -12.11 -1.10 4.62
N ILE A 22 -13.18 -1.53 3.93
CA ILE A 22 -14.56 -1.56 4.46
C ILE A 22 -14.64 -2.24 5.82
N LYS A 23 -14.06 -3.44 5.98
CA LYS A 23 -14.13 -4.18 7.26
C LYS A 23 -13.52 -3.39 8.43
N GLY A 24 -12.38 -2.75 8.20
CA GLY A 24 -11.73 -1.91 9.20
C GLY A 24 -12.52 -0.65 9.49
N LEU A 25 -13.06 -0.01 8.45
CA LEU A 25 -13.89 1.19 8.58
C LEU A 25 -15.19 0.90 9.33
N LEU A 26 -15.81 -0.26 9.09
CA LEU A 26 -17.02 -0.71 9.79
C LEU A 26 -16.77 -0.93 11.28
N TRP A 27 -15.62 -1.49 11.65
CA TRP A 27 -15.19 -1.62 13.04
C TRP A 27 -15.00 -0.26 13.73
N VAL A 28 -14.37 0.71 13.05
CA VAL A 28 -14.23 2.08 13.58
C VAL A 28 -15.60 2.72 13.74
N ALA A 29 -16.47 2.62 12.74
CA ALA A 29 -17.82 3.17 12.78
C ALA A 29 -18.63 2.58 13.94
N ALA A 30 -18.59 1.24 14.13
CA ALA A 30 -19.25 0.57 15.24
C ALA A 30 -18.69 1.04 16.60
N SER A 31 -17.36 1.13 16.74
CA SER A 31 -16.72 1.64 17.95
C SER A 31 -17.14 3.07 18.28
N TRP A 32 -17.25 3.94 17.27
CA TRP A 32 -17.69 5.32 17.46
C TRP A 32 -19.15 5.41 17.89
N LEU A 33 -20.00 4.53 17.36
CA LEU A 33 -21.41 4.46 17.71
C LEU A 33 -21.59 4.02 19.17
N VAL A 34 -20.84 3.01 19.62
CA VAL A 34 -20.81 2.59 21.03
C VAL A 34 -20.31 3.72 21.92
N LEU A 35 -19.21 4.38 21.53
CA LEU A 35 -18.65 5.48 22.31
C LEU A 35 -19.61 6.66 22.41
N TRP A 36 -20.35 6.95 21.33
CA TRP A 36 -21.39 7.97 21.32
C TRP A 36 -22.52 7.62 22.29
N PHE A 37 -23.00 6.38 22.28
CA PHE A 37 -24.04 5.91 23.18
C PHE A 37 -23.61 6.01 24.65
N VAL A 38 -22.46 5.43 25.00
CA VAL A 38 -21.89 5.47 26.36
C VAL A 38 -21.67 6.91 26.84
N HIS A 39 -21.18 7.79 25.97
CA HIS A 39 -20.98 9.18 26.32
C HIS A 39 -22.30 9.93 26.54
N SER A 40 -23.33 9.65 25.73
CA SER A 40 -24.65 10.25 25.92
C SER A 40 -25.27 9.85 27.27
N GLU A 41 -25.13 8.57 27.64
CA GLU A 41 -25.62 8.06 28.92
C GLU A 41 -24.83 8.67 30.08
N TYR A 42 -23.50 8.76 29.96
CA TYR A 42 -22.65 9.40 30.95
C TYR A 42 -23.01 10.88 31.18
N VAL A 43 -23.23 11.65 30.11
CA VAL A 43 -23.63 13.06 30.24
C VAL A 43 -24.97 13.17 30.96
N ASN A 44 -25.91 12.26 30.69
CA ASN A 44 -27.19 12.22 31.39
C ASN A 44 -26.99 11.95 32.90
N TYR A 45 -26.14 10.98 33.27
CA TYR A 45 -25.79 10.72 34.67
C TYR A 45 -25.14 11.94 35.34
N VAL A 46 -24.25 12.64 34.65
CA VAL A 46 -23.61 13.83 35.18
C VAL A 46 -24.63 14.95 35.43
N GLN A 47 -25.57 15.15 34.50
CA GLN A 47 -26.67 16.11 34.66
C GLN A 47 -27.56 15.78 35.86
N LEU A 48 -27.91 14.50 36.04
CA LEU A 48 -28.66 14.02 37.21
C LEU A 48 -27.89 14.21 38.54
N SER A 49 -26.57 14.00 38.53
CA SER A 49 -25.72 14.15 39.72
C SER A 49 -25.38 15.59 40.08
N GLY A 50 -25.59 16.54 39.16
CA GLY A 50 -25.30 17.97 39.35
C GLY A 50 -23.82 18.36 39.40
N ASN A 51 -22.88 17.41 39.29
CA ASN A 51 -21.45 17.68 39.39
C ASN A 51 -20.77 17.85 38.01
N THR A 52 -20.58 19.10 37.60
CA THR A 52 -20.04 19.46 36.28
C THR A 52 -18.55 19.18 36.09
N SER A 53 -17.80 18.90 37.16
CA SER A 53 -16.36 18.57 37.09
C SER A 53 -16.10 17.34 36.22
N PHE A 54 -17.03 16.38 36.23
CA PHE A 54 -16.97 15.14 35.47
C PHE A 54 -17.13 15.31 33.95
N VAL A 55 -17.68 16.44 33.48
CA VAL A 55 -17.86 16.71 32.04
C VAL A 55 -16.51 16.87 31.33
N LEU A 56 -15.55 17.52 31.98
CA LEU A 56 -14.21 17.73 31.42
C LEU A 56 -13.47 16.40 31.23
N HIS A 57 -13.48 15.55 32.27
CA HIS A 57 -12.87 14.23 32.21
C HIS A 57 -13.48 13.37 31.10
N ALA A 58 -14.81 13.36 30.96
CA ALA A 58 -15.46 12.59 29.90
C ALA A 58 -15.18 13.12 28.50
N THR A 59 -15.05 14.43 28.33
CA THR A 59 -14.69 15.04 27.04
C THR A 59 -13.27 14.64 26.64
N LEU A 60 -12.34 14.64 27.60
CA LEU A 60 -10.95 14.26 27.39
C LEU A 60 -10.84 12.76 27.05
N ILE A 61 -11.51 11.90 27.82
CA ILE A 61 -11.59 10.45 27.57
C ILE A 61 -12.18 10.17 26.18
N LYS A 62 -13.31 10.80 25.82
CA LYS A 62 -13.95 10.64 24.50
C LYS A 62 -12.98 10.99 23.38
N THR A 63 -12.28 12.10 23.50
CA THR A 63 -11.33 12.57 22.50
C THR A 63 -10.16 11.59 22.37
N SER A 64 -9.61 11.11 23.48
CA SER A 64 -8.56 10.09 23.49
C SER A 64 -8.99 8.79 22.83
N PHE A 65 -10.22 8.31 23.09
CA PHE A 65 -10.74 7.10 22.46
C PHE A 65 -10.91 7.26 20.94
N TYR A 66 -11.36 8.41 20.46
CA TYR A 66 -11.42 8.67 19.01
C TYR A 66 -10.04 8.65 18.37
N ALA A 67 -9.08 9.39 18.95
CA ALA A 67 -7.70 9.42 18.48
C ALA A 67 -7.09 8.01 18.46
N LEU A 68 -7.32 7.23 19.52
CA LEU A 68 -6.85 5.85 19.63
C LEU A 68 -7.47 4.96 18.55
N SER A 69 -8.78 5.08 18.29
CA SER A 69 -9.45 4.28 17.26
C SER A 69 -8.89 4.56 15.85
N ILE A 70 -8.57 5.83 15.56
CA ILE A 70 -7.97 6.25 14.29
C ILE A 70 -6.55 5.68 14.20
N ALA A 71 -5.76 5.79 15.28
CA ALA A 71 -4.41 5.24 15.32
C ALA A 71 -4.42 3.72 15.08
N VAL A 72 -5.31 2.98 15.75
CA VAL A 72 -5.47 1.53 15.57
C VAL A 72 -5.86 1.21 14.12
N TYR A 73 -6.78 1.98 13.53
CA TYR A 73 -7.18 1.81 12.14
C TYR A 73 -5.99 1.98 11.19
N VAL A 74 -5.21 3.06 11.32
CA VAL A 74 -4.02 3.32 10.49
C VAL A 74 -3.00 2.20 10.66
N LEU A 75 -2.69 1.81 11.90
CA LEU A 75 -1.71 0.77 12.19
C LEU A 75 -2.11 -0.61 11.69
N ARG A 76 -3.39 -0.96 11.64
CA ARG A 76 -3.84 -2.29 11.19
C ARG A 76 -4.19 -2.35 9.72
N VAL A 77 -4.91 -1.34 9.21
CA VAL A 77 -5.46 -1.34 7.85
C VAL A 77 -4.47 -0.74 6.87
N GLU A 78 -3.86 0.39 7.19
CA GLU A 78 -2.97 1.08 6.26
C GLU A 78 -1.57 0.46 6.21
N ARG A 79 -1.02 -0.01 7.34
CA ARG A 79 0.25 -0.77 7.32
C ARG A 79 0.19 -2.03 6.45
N LYS A 80 -0.97 -2.67 6.34
CA LYS A 80 -1.16 -3.85 5.47
C LYS A 80 -1.16 -3.48 3.98
N LEU A 81 -1.50 -2.23 3.67
CA LEU A 81 -1.57 -1.67 2.32
C LEU A 81 -0.28 -0.92 1.94
N TRP A 82 0.65 -0.72 2.88
CA TRP A 82 1.94 -0.13 2.56
C TRP A 82 2.71 -1.00 1.56
N PRO A 83 3.33 -0.38 0.55
CA PRO A 83 4.12 -1.12 -0.42
C PRO A 83 5.24 -1.84 0.33
N LYS A 84 5.18 -3.18 0.32
CA LYS A 84 6.28 -3.98 0.85
C LYS A 84 7.52 -3.63 0.02
N PRO A 85 8.68 -3.41 0.65
CA PRO A 85 9.91 -3.23 -0.11
C PRO A 85 10.09 -4.45 -1.01
N LEU A 86 10.19 -4.21 -2.32
CA LEU A 86 10.51 -5.23 -3.30
C LEU A 86 11.83 -5.87 -2.87
N LYS A 87 11.74 -7.06 -2.27
CA LYS A 87 12.92 -7.89 -2.03
C LYS A 87 13.38 -8.35 -3.41
N MET A 88 14.31 -7.60 -4.00
CA MET A 88 15.03 -8.04 -5.18
C MET A 88 15.72 -9.36 -4.78
N PRO A 89 15.48 -10.48 -5.50
CA PRO A 89 16.21 -11.70 -5.23
C PRO A 89 17.71 -11.41 -5.37
N PRO A 90 18.56 -11.98 -4.49
CA PRO A 90 19.99 -11.74 -4.56
C PRO A 90 20.50 -12.14 -5.95
N ALA A 91 21.16 -11.20 -6.62
CA ALA A 91 21.85 -11.48 -7.87
C ALA A 91 22.83 -12.62 -7.60
N LYS A 92 22.63 -13.78 -8.26
CA LYS A 92 23.54 -14.92 -8.15
C LYS A 92 24.96 -14.43 -8.45
N PRO A 93 25.93 -14.64 -7.54
CA PRO A 93 27.30 -14.27 -7.83
C PRO A 93 27.83 -15.17 -8.94
N LEU A 94 28.15 -14.56 -10.08
CA LEU A 94 29.08 -15.14 -11.05
C LEU A 94 30.40 -15.32 -10.32
N THR A 95 30.82 -16.55 -10.05
CA THR A 95 32.21 -17.07 -10.10
C THR A 95 32.32 -18.33 -9.24
N GLN A 96 32.33 -19.49 -9.89
CA GLN A 96 33.13 -20.63 -9.45
C GLN A 96 33.70 -21.27 -10.71
N ARG A 97 34.97 -20.96 -10.98
CA ARG A 97 35.82 -21.61 -11.96
C ARG A 97 36.69 -22.60 -11.19
N PRO A 98 36.49 -23.92 -11.27
CA PRO A 98 37.51 -24.88 -10.91
C PRO A 98 38.43 -25.08 -12.12
N SER A 99 39.70 -24.75 -11.93
CA SER A 99 40.79 -25.05 -12.85
C SER A 99 41.01 -26.57 -12.94
N ALA A 100 40.79 -27.17 -14.11
CA ALA A 100 41.39 -28.45 -14.49
C ALA A 100 41.60 -28.48 -16.02
N PRO A 101 42.72 -29.03 -16.53
CA PRO A 101 43.20 -28.77 -17.88
C PRO A 101 42.65 -29.80 -18.87
N VAL A 102 41.89 -29.34 -19.87
CA VAL A 102 41.57 -30.15 -21.06
C VAL A 102 41.57 -29.24 -22.29
N GLU A 103 42.61 -29.34 -23.11
CA GLU A 103 42.60 -29.01 -24.54
C GLU A 103 42.32 -30.30 -25.34
N PRO A 104 41.93 -30.23 -26.64
CA PRO A 104 41.10 -29.24 -27.32
C PRO A 104 40.08 -29.93 -28.26
N VAL A 105 38.81 -29.53 -28.24
CA VAL A 105 37.91 -29.79 -29.38
C VAL A 105 37.21 -28.49 -29.72
N ARG A 106 37.53 -27.96 -30.90
CA ARG A 106 36.88 -26.81 -31.54
C ARG A 106 35.52 -27.26 -32.10
N PRO A 107 34.43 -26.59 -31.72
CA PRO A 107 33.39 -26.26 -32.67
C PRO A 107 33.29 -24.74 -32.88
N ALA A 108 32.91 -24.37 -34.09
CA ALA A 108 32.92 -23.04 -34.66
C ALA A 108 32.32 -21.95 -33.75
N SER A 109 33.00 -20.80 -33.73
CA SER A 109 32.59 -19.56 -33.09
C SER A 109 31.16 -19.16 -33.47
N LEU A 110 30.25 -19.20 -32.50
CA LEU A 110 29.08 -18.33 -32.51
C LEU A 110 29.58 -16.88 -32.43
N PRO A 111 29.25 -16.00 -33.39
CA PRO A 111 29.67 -14.62 -33.32
C PRO A 111 29.04 -13.98 -32.09
N ALA A 112 29.89 -13.54 -31.18
CA ALA A 112 29.52 -12.66 -30.10
C ALA A 112 28.99 -11.34 -30.70
N ASN A 113 27.89 -10.85 -30.13
CA ASN A 113 27.23 -9.58 -30.45
C ASN A 113 26.15 -9.61 -31.55
N ASP A 114 25.13 -10.46 -31.37
CA ASP A 114 23.81 -10.12 -31.87
C ASP A 114 23.00 -9.46 -30.73
N ASP A 115 23.20 -8.16 -30.56
CA ASP A 115 22.49 -7.35 -29.55
C ASP A 115 21.12 -6.87 -30.04
N GLY A 116 20.66 -7.34 -31.19
CA GLY A 116 19.37 -6.96 -31.78
C GLY A 116 19.30 -5.53 -32.32
N PHE A 117 20.40 -4.76 -32.26
CA PHE A 117 20.47 -3.37 -32.74
C PHE A 117 21.31 -3.20 -34.01
N ASN A 118 21.66 -4.29 -34.71
CA ASN A 118 22.43 -4.24 -35.97
C ASN A 118 21.76 -3.38 -37.05
N PHE A 119 20.42 -3.32 -37.07
CA PHE A 119 19.65 -2.47 -37.98
C PHE A 119 19.91 -0.95 -37.83
N LEU A 120 20.45 -0.49 -36.69
CA LEU A 120 20.86 0.91 -36.49
C LEU A 120 22.26 1.19 -37.04
N ARG A 121 23.11 0.16 -37.14
CA ARG A 121 24.50 0.26 -37.59
C ARG A 121 24.62 0.22 -39.11
N ASP A 122 23.69 -0.45 -39.78
CA ASP A 122 23.71 -0.64 -41.24
C ASP A 122 23.11 0.53 -42.05
N LYS A 123 22.95 1.72 -41.46
CA LYS A 123 22.45 2.87 -42.23
C LYS A 123 23.55 3.39 -43.17
N PRO A 124 23.35 3.39 -44.51
CA PRO A 124 24.33 3.94 -45.43
C PRO A 124 24.42 5.45 -45.22
N THR A 125 25.58 5.94 -44.81
CA THR A 125 25.86 7.37 -44.81
C THR A 125 26.02 7.83 -46.25
N LEU A 126 25.20 8.80 -46.67
CA LEU A 126 25.34 9.47 -47.96
C LEU A 126 26.70 10.18 -47.98
N LYS A 127 27.64 9.66 -48.78
CA LYS A 127 28.89 10.37 -49.08
C LYS A 127 28.58 11.51 -50.08
N LYS A 128 29.19 12.66 -49.82
CA LYS A 128 29.14 13.91 -50.60
C LYS A 128 29.45 13.71 -52.07
#